data_AF-A0AAD5FPQ7-F1
#
_entry.id   AF-A0AAD5FPQ7-F1
#
_cell.length_a   1.000
_cell.length_b   1.000
_cell.length_c   1.000
_cell.angle_alpha   90.00
_cell.angle_beta   90.00
_cell.angle_gamma   90.00
#
_symmetry.space_group_name_H-M   'P 1'
#
loop_
_entity.id
_entity.type
_entity.pdbx_description
1 polymer ?
#
loop_
_entity_poly.entity_id
_entity_poly.type
_entity_poly.pdbx_seq_one_letter_code
_entity_poly.pdbx_strand_id
1 'polypeptide(L)'
;MELKVRLCVLLLALSVCVTLQARAHEEDEEEDVNVEDDMANLADEEMLDEDGEVDVEEEGKPTPVAAAPTVTYKAPEPKGEHFFAESFDKGTLDGWVVSQAKKDSIDEEIAKYDGQWEVEEMKETKLPGDKGLVLKSRAKHHAISALLLRPFTFDTKPLIVQYEVNFQNGIDCGGAYVKLLSQSADLNLDEFLDKTPYTIMFGPDKCGEDYKLHFIFRHKNPKTGEFEEKHAKKPDADLRTYFTDKKTHIYSLVLNPDNSFEILIDQTVVNSGNLLNDMTPAVNPTSEIEDPDDRKPEDWDERPKIQDPDAVKPEDWDEDAPAKISDEDAVKPDGWLDDELEYIGDPDAVKPEDWDEDMDGEWEAPQVPNPACESAPGCGKWERPMIDNPNYKGKWKPPMIDNPNYQGVWKPRKIPNPDYFEDLHPFRMTPVSAVGLELWSMTSDIFFDNFFITSDRSVAEKWAEDGWGLKKAAEGAAEVPGTFHFCLCVCEHSVEEYVHLLTVFL
;
A
#
# COMPACT_ATOMS: atom_id res chain seq x y z
N MET A 1 21.56 -48.31 -32.72
CA MET A 1 22.42 -47.66 -31.69
C MET A 1 22.76 -46.20 -32.01
N GLU A 2 22.67 -45.73 -33.26
CA GLU A 2 23.12 -44.38 -33.62
C GLU A 2 22.18 -43.23 -33.18
N LEU A 3 20.87 -43.47 -33.01
CA LEU A 3 19.95 -42.41 -32.60
C LEU A 3 20.09 -42.00 -31.12
N LYS A 4 20.40 -42.95 -30.24
CA LYS A 4 20.57 -42.69 -28.80
C LYS A 4 21.87 -41.94 -28.51
N VAL A 5 22.94 -42.21 -29.26
CA VAL A 5 24.23 -41.52 -29.10
C VAL A 5 24.11 -40.05 -29.55
N ARG A 6 23.37 -39.76 -30.63
CA ARG A 6 23.13 -38.39 -31.09
C ARG A 6 22.31 -37.55 -30.10
N LEU A 7 21.34 -38.16 -29.43
CA LEU A 7 20.52 -37.47 -28.42
C LEU A 7 21.33 -37.16 -27.15
N CYS A 8 22.22 -38.04 -26.72
CA CYS A 8 23.09 -37.80 -25.56
C CYS A 8 24.14 -36.70 -25.82
N VAL A 9 24.67 -36.60 -27.04
CA VAL A 9 25.63 -35.54 -27.41
C VAL A 9 24.95 -34.16 -27.46
N LEU A 10 23.70 -34.10 -27.93
CA LEU A 10 22.91 -32.87 -27.93
C LEU A 10 22.55 -32.40 -26.50
N LEU A 11 22.20 -33.32 -25.61
CA LEU A 11 21.89 -32.99 -24.21
C LEU A 11 23.13 -32.54 -23.42
N LEU A 12 24.31 -33.11 -23.70
CA LEU A 12 25.57 -32.67 -23.12
C LEU A 12 26.00 -31.28 -23.63
N ALA A 13 25.76 -30.96 -24.91
CA ALA A 13 26.07 -29.64 -25.45
C ALA A 13 25.18 -28.53 -24.85
N LEU A 14 23.89 -28.82 -24.62
CA LEU A 14 22.96 -27.89 -23.98
C LEU A 14 23.30 -27.63 -22.50
N SER A 15 23.78 -28.65 -21.77
CA SER A 15 24.19 -28.50 -20.37
C SER A 15 25.44 -27.63 -20.20
N VAL A 16 26.37 -27.64 -21.17
CA VAL A 16 27.60 -26.84 -21.12
C VAL A 16 27.32 -25.36 -21.43
N CYS A 17 26.36 -25.06 -22.32
CA CYS A 17 25.94 -23.68 -22.60
C CYS A 17 25.27 -22.99 -21.39
N VAL A 18 24.42 -23.71 -20.65
CA VAL A 18 23.74 -23.14 -19.47
C VAL A 18 24.73 -22.80 -18.35
N THR A 19 25.81 -23.57 -18.18
CA THR A 19 26.84 -23.29 -17.17
C THR A 19 27.80 -22.15 -17.54
N LEU A 20 27.87 -21.77 -18.83
CA LEU A 20 28.71 -20.66 -19.31
C LEU A 20 28.01 -19.30 -19.22
N GLN A 21 26.67 -19.26 -19.23
CA GLN A 21 25.89 -18.03 -19.04
C GLN A 21 25.66 -17.65 -17.57
N ALA A 22 25.83 -18.59 -16.64
CA ALA A 22 25.65 -18.34 -15.20
C ALA A 22 26.93 -17.81 -14.50
N ARG A 23 28.02 -17.55 -15.23
CA ARG A 23 29.33 -17.18 -14.64
C ARG A 23 29.86 -15.81 -15.10
N ALA A 24 28.99 -14.97 -15.64
CA ALA A 24 29.33 -13.62 -16.10
C ALA A 24 28.26 -12.61 -15.62
N HIS A 25 28.05 -12.54 -14.31
CA HIS A 25 27.39 -11.38 -13.69
C HIS A 25 27.65 -11.38 -12.17
N GLU A 26 28.91 -11.28 -11.78
CA GLU A 26 29.31 -10.92 -10.42
C GLU A 26 30.69 -10.24 -10.52
N GLU A 27 30.82 -9.09 -9.85
CA GLU A 27 31.99 -8.22 -9.64
C GLU A 27 32.08 -6.91 -10.48
N ASP A 28 32.52 -5.87 -9.75
CA ASP A 28 32.83 -4.45 -10.07
C ASP A 28 31.68 -3.45 -9.81
N GLU A 29 31.51 -2.92 -8.59
CA GLU A 29 32.27 -1.90 -7.82
C GLU A 29 31.95 -0.43 -8.16
N GLU A 30 31.99 0.35 -7.09
CA GLU A 30 31.59 1.74 -6.87
C GLU A 30 32.43 2.75 -7.66
N GLU A 31 31.83 3.88 -8.06
CA GLU A 31 32.54 5.17 -8.11
C GLU A 31 31.57 6.35 -8.01
N ASP A 32 31.82 7.17 -6.98
CA ASP A 32 31.24 8.49 -6.70
C ASP A 32 31.60 9.51 -7.79
N VAL A 33 30.63 10.33 -8.24
CA VAL A 33 30.93 11.70 -8.70
C VAL A 33 29.83 12.66 -8.26
N ASN A 34 30.24 13.57 -7.38
CA ASN A 34 29.54 14.74 -6.88
C ASN A 34 29.79 15.91 -7.84
N VAL A 35 28.74 16.60 -8.35
CA VAL A 35 28.85 17.96 -8.89
C VAL A 35 27.53 18.71 -8.63
N GLU A 36 27.62 19.71 -7.74
CA GLU A 36 26.63 20.77 -7.51
C GLU A 36 26.71 21.86 -8.60
N ASP A 37 25.63 22.66 -8.64
CA ASP A 37 25.51 24.04 -9.10
C ASP A 37 25.71 24.38 -10.59
N ASP A 38 24.62 24.82 -11.24
CA ASP A 38 24.38 26.26 -11.36
C ASP A 38 23.01 26.54 -12.00
N MET A 39 22.16 27.23 -11.23
CA MET A 39 20.92 27.84 -11.68
C MET A 39 21.18 29.34 -11.83
N ALA A 40 20.78 29.93 -12.97
CA ALA A 40 19.90 31.10 -13.03
C ALA A 40 20.16 32.06 -14.22
N ASN A 41 19.02 32.54 -14.72
CA ASN A 41 18.77 33.84 -15.34
C ASN A 41 19.24 34.04 -16.78
N LEU A 42 18.26 34.35 -17.64
CA LEU A 42 18.14 35.69 -18.21
C LEU A 42 16.70 35.96 -18.66
N ALA A 43 16.23 37.13 -18.25
CA ALA A 43 14.88 37.64 -18.43
C ALA A 43 14.68 38.29 -19.80
N ASP A 44 13.40 38.55 -20.07
CA ASP A 44 12.81 39.27 -21.20
C ASP A 44 13.49 40.58 -21.60
N GLU A 45 13.51 40.88 -22.91
CA GLU A 45 13.20 42.21 -23.47
C GLU A 45 13.03 42.14 -25.02
N GLU A 46 11.76 42.20 -25.44
CA GLU A 46 11.15 43.15 -26.40
C GLU A 46 11.88 43.68 -27.68
N MET A 47 11.11 43.64 -28.79
CA MET A 47 10.95 44.64 -29.88
C MET A 47 11.56 44.41 -31.29
N LEU A 48 10.63 44.12 -32.22
CA LEU A 48 10.34 44.77 -33.52
C LEU A 48 11.29 44.69 -34.75
N ASP A 49 10.67 44.21 -35.83
CA ASP A 49 10.60 44.74 -37.21
C ASP A 49 11.52 44.23 -38.35
N GLU A 50 10.79 43.91 -39.45
CA GLU A 50 11.06 44.06 -40.89
C GLU A 50 11.86 42.99 -41.69
N ASP A 51 11.07 42.30 -42.54
CA ASP A 51 11.20 42.15 -44.01
C ASP A 51 12.16 41.15 -44.66
N GLY A 52 11.57 40.24 -45.45
CA GLY A 52 12.30 39.50 -46.49
C GLY A 52 11.53 38.32 -47.10
N GLU A 53 10.58 38.59 -47.98
CA GLU A 53 9.96 37.63 -48.90
C GLU A 53 10.90 37.39 -50.10
N VAL A 54 11.25 36.15 -50.48
CA VAL A 54 11.49 35.65 -51.88
C VAL A 54 11.62 34.10 -51.89
N ASP A 55 10.66 33.47 -52.59
CA ASP A 55 10.65 32.31 -53.51
C ASP A 55 11.35 30.95 -53.24
N VAL A 56 10.49 29.96 -52.97
CA VAL A 56 10.32 28.59 -53.55
C VAL A 56 11.49 27.92 -54.31
N GLU A 57 11.94 26.76 -53.78
CA GLU A 57 12.18 25.53 -54.57
C GLU A 57 11.72 24.29 -53.77
N GLU A 58 10.83 23.48 -54.37
CA GLU A 58 10.39 22.17 -53.88
C GLU A 58 11.51 21.13 -54.03
N GLU A 59 11.89 20.43 -52.95
CA GLU A 59 12.25 19.00 -53.01
C GLU A 59 11.99 18.31 -51.66
N GLY A 60 11.33 17.15 -51.70
CA GLY A 60 11.35 16.15 -50.62
C GLY A 60 10.07 16.02 -49.78
N LYS A 61 9.07 15.29 -50.29
CA LYS A 61 7.98 14.75 -49.47
C LYS A 61 8.54 13.87 -48.35
N PRO A 62 8.24 14.11 -47.06
CA PRO A 62 8.28 13.06 -46.07
C PRO A 62 7.03 12.18 -46.28
N THR A 63 7.27 10.89 -46.55
CA THR A 63 6.31 9.80 -46.41
C THR A 63 5.52 9.95 -45.10
N PRO A 64 4.19 9.71 -45.07
CA PRO A 64 3.47 9.74 -43.82
C PRO A 64 3.99 8.61 -42.95
N VAL A 65 4.51 8.97 -41.76
CA VAL A 65 4.72 8.03 -40.66
C VAL A 65 3.38 7.33 -40.46
N ALA A 66 3.35 6.02 -40.64
CA ALA A 66 2.17 5.22 -40.41
C ALA A 66 1.68 5.52 -38.98
N ALA A 67 0.48 6.08 -38.86
CA ALA A 67 -0.15 6.33 -37.58
C ALA A 67 -0.20 5.01 -36.81
N ALA A 68 0.23 5.04 -35.54
CA ALA A 68 0.03 3.93 -34.62
C ALA A 68 -1.45 3.50 -34.67
N PRO A 69 -1.76 2.20 -34.56
CA PRO A 69 -3.14 1.73 -34.59
C PRO A 69 -3.94 2.43 -33.48
N THR A 70 -4.81 3.36 -33.85
CA THR A 70 -5.66 4.08 -32.90
C THR A 70 -6.82 3.16 -32.53
N VAL A 71 -6.77 2.59 -31.32
CA VAL A 71 -7.89 1.86 -30.73
C VAL A 71 -9.07 2.83 -30.64
N THR A 72 -10.16 2.54 -31.35
CA THR A 72 -11.35 3.38 -31.35
C THR A 72 -12.23 2.95 -30.18
N TYR A 73 -12.52 3.88 -29.27
CA TYR A 73 -13.37 3.61 -28.13
C TYR A 73 -14.81 3.27 -28.57
N LYS A 74 -15.40 2.28 -27.90
CA LYS A 74 -16.81 1.94 -28.03
C LYS A 74 -17.36 1.68 -26.63
N ALA A 75 -18.41 2.41 -26.28
CA ALA A 75 -19.16 2.22 -25.04
C ALA A 75 -19.51 0.74 -24.83
N PRO A 76 -19.18 0.16 -23.65
CA PRO A 76 -19.54 -1.21 -23.34
C PRO A 76 -21.06 -1.31 -23.17
N GLU A 77 -21.66 -2.32 -23.80
CA GLU A 77 -23.10 -2.59 -23.68
C GLU A 77 -23.32 -3.79 -22.76
N PRO A 78 -24.20 -3.69 -21.74
CA PRO A 78 -24.38 -4.78 -20.79
C PRO A 78 -25.12 -5.94 -21.45
N LYS A 79 -24.40 -7.05 -21.71
CA LYS A 79 -24.94 -8.26 -22.32
C LYS A 79 -25.30 -9.30 -21.25
N GLY A 80 -26.59 -9.44 -20.95
CA GLY A 80 -27.09 -10.47 -20.03
C GLY A 80 -27.74 -9.92 -18.78
N GLU A 81 -28.04 -10.81 -17.83
CA GLU A 81 -28.68 -10.45 -16.58
C GLU A 81 -27.70 -9.66 -15.68
N HIS A 82 -28.08 -8.45 -15.29
CA HIS A 82 -27.30 -7.59 -14.40
C HIS A 82 -28.23 -6.84 -13.43
N PHE A 83 -27.65 -6.25 -12.40
CA PHE A 83 -28.34 -5.48 -11.37
C PHE A 83 -27.95 -4.00 -11.43
N PHE A 84 -26.73 -3.72 -11.89
CA PHE A 84 -26.20 -2.38 -12.09
C PHE A 84 -25.16 -2.41 -13.20
N ALA A 85 -25.15 -1.39 -14.05
CA ALA A 85 -24.17 -1.18 -15.10
C ALA A 85 -24.06 0.33 -15.35
N GLU A 86 -22.88 0.90 -15.14
CA GLU A 86 -22.60 2.31 -15.36
C GLU A 86 -21.19 2.48 -15.95
N SER A 87 -21.12 3.12 -17.11
CA SER A 87 -19.89 3.42 -17.85
C SER A 87 -19.71 4.93 -18.09
N PHE A 88 -20.62 5.78 -17.59
CA PHE A 88 -20.58 7.25 -17.70
C PHE A 88 -20.42 7.84 -19.11
N ASP A 89 -20.56 7.03 -20.18
CA ASP A 89 -20.47 7.45 -21.58
C ASP A 89 -21.45 8.56 -21.99
N LYS A 90 -22.57 8.67 -21.27
CA LYS A 90 -23.56 9.74 -21.47
C LYS A 90 -23.01 11.11 -21.09
N GLY A 91 -21.93 11.17 -20.30
CA GLY A 91 -21.31 12.40 -19.81
C GLY A 91 -22.13 13.12 -18.75
N THR A 92 -23.11 12.47 -18.14
CA THR A 92 -24.00 13.03 -17.12
C THR A 92 -24.02 12.14 -15.88
N LEU A 93 -24.35 12.72 -14.73
CA LEU A 93 -24.57 11.99 -13.47
C LEU A 93 -26.01 11.44 -13.38
N ASP A 94 -26.63 11.10 -14.51
CA ASP A 94 -28.04 10.69 -14.54
C ASP A 94 -28.22 9.36 -13.79
N GLY A 95 -29.00 9.39 -12.70
CA GLY A 95 -29.23 8.23 -11.83
C GLY A 95 -28.34 8.19 -10.59
N TRP A 96 -27.36 9.09 -10.50
CA TRP A 96 -26.54 9.29 -9.31
C TRP A 96 -27.04 10.48 -8.49
N VAL A 97 -27.07 10.29 -7.18
CA VAL A 97 -27.56 11.23 -6.18
C VAL A 97 -26.39 11.62 -5.28
N VAL A 98 -26.02 12.91 -5.31
CA VAL A 98 -24.99 13.48 -4.43
C VAL A 98 -25.63 13.77 -3.08
N SER A 99 -25.04 13.22 -2.02
CA SER A 99 -25.57 13.39 -0.66
C SER A 99 -25.54 14.85 -0.23
N GLN A 100 -26.61 15.28 0.45
CA GLN A 100 -26.72 16.56 1.12
C GLN A 100 -26.67 16.41 2.65
N ALA A 101 -26.31 15.21 3.13
CA ALA A 101 -26.22 14.90 4.54
C ALA A 101 -25.15 15.75 5.26
N LYS A 102 -25.39 15.96 6.55
CA LYS A 102 -24.38 16.49 7.48
C LYS A 102 -24.03 15.41 8.49
N LYS A 103 -22.74 15.32 8.81
CA LYS A 103 -22.18 14.39 9.79
C LYS A 103 -22.40 14.94 11.19
N ASP A 104 -23.32 14.32 11.92
CA ASP A 104 -23.64 14.66 13.31
C ASP A 104 -22.52 14.20 14.27
N SER A 105 -21.32 14.80 14.24
CA SER A 105 -20.24 14.56 15.24
C SER A 105 -19.00 15.48 15.10
N ILE A 106 -18.90 16.37 14.11
CA ILE A 106 -17.70 17.20 13.84
C ILE A 106 -18.15 18.66 13.68
N ASP A 107 -17.24 19.63 13.86
CA ASP A 107 -17.46 21.06 13.57
C ASP A 107 -18.30 21.28 12.30
N GLU A 108 -19.30 22.17 12.38
CA GLU A 108 -20.32 22.39 11.34
C GLU A 108 -19.74 22.76 9.95
N GLU A 109 -18.49 23.19 9.88
CA GLU A 109 -17.73 23.47 8.66
C GLU A 109 -17.12 22.22 8.00
N ILE A 110 -16.73 21.19 8.76
CA ILE A 110 -16.10 19.95 8.28
C ILE A 110 -17.13 18.82 8.15
N ALA A 111 -18.28 18.97 8.80
CA ALA A 111 -19.36 17.98 8.84
C ALA A 111 -20.13 17.78 7.53
N LYS A 112 -19.80 18.46 6.43
CA LYS A 112 -20.60 18.38 5.19
C LYS A 112 -19.90 17.50 4.16
N TYR A 113 -20.68 16.69 3.45
CA TYR A 113 -20.23 16.05 2.22
C TYR A 113 -20.23 17.10 1.09
N ASP A 114 -19.19 17.93 1.05
CA ASP A 114 -19.07 19.08 0.15
C ASP A 114 -18.05 18.85 -0.98
N GLY A 115 -17.61 17.60 -1.14
CA GLY A 115 -16.77 17.17 -2.23
C GLY A 115 -17.47 17.21 -3.60
N GLN A 116 -16.73 17.66 -4.62
CA GLN A 116 -17.24 17.82 -5.98
C GLN A 116 -16.96 16.59 -6.84
N TRP A 117 -17.97 16.21 -7.63
CA TRP A 117 -17.93 15.12 -8.60
C TRP A 117 -18.15 15.67 -10.01
N GLU A 118 -17.35 15.22 -10.96
CA GLU A 118 -17.49 15.59 -12.38
C GLU A 118 -17.40 14.33 -13.25
N VAL A 119 -18.07 14.35 -14.41
CA VAL A 119 -17.94 13.27 -15.41
C VAL A 119 -17.09 13.79 -16.55
N GLU A 120 -15.84 13.35 -16.60
CA GLU A 120 -14.84 13.82 -17.56
C GLU A 120 -13.95 12.68 -18.06
N GLU A 121 -13.14 12.98 -19.07
CA GLU A 121 -12.11 12.05 -19.56
C GLU A 121 -10.88 12.11 -18.65
N MET A 122 -10.08 11.04 -18.62
CA MET A 122 -8.80 11.04 -17.91
C MET A 122 -7.85 12.11 -18.47
N LYS A 123 -7.08 12.77 -17.60
CA LYS A 123 -6.11 13.83 -17.98
C LYS A 123 -5.12 13.35 -19.06
N GLU A 124 -4.65 12.12 -18.93
CA GLU A 124 -3.75 11.47 -19.88
C GLU A 124 -4.45 10.35 -20.65
N THR A 125 -5.67 10.60 -21.14
CA THR A 125 -6.42 9.56 -21.85
C THR A 125 -5.67 9.03 -23.08
N LYS A 126 -5.60 7.70 -23.18
CA LYS A 126 -5.16 6.98 -24.39
C LYS A 126 -6.34 6.52 -25.25
N LEU A 127 -7.56 6.69 -24.74
CA LEU A 127 -8.83 6.36 -25.38
C LEU A 127 -9.77 7.56 -25.34
N PRO A 128 -9.73 8.44 -26.35
CA PRO A 128 -10.62 9.59 -26.39
C PRO A 128 -12.09 9.14 -26.48
N GLY A 129 -12.95 9.77 -25.68
CA GLY A 129 -14.38 9.45 -25.57
C GLY A 129 -14.77 8.56 -24.39
N ASP A 130 -13.80 7.92 -23.72
CA ASP A 130 -14.00 7.19 -22.46
C ASP A 130 -14.08 8.18 -21.29
N LYS A 131 -15.25 8.28 -20.67
CA LYS A 131 -15.52 9.21 -19.57
C LYS A 131 -15.80 8.42 -18.31
N GLY A 132 -15.42 8.97 -17.16
CA GLY A 132 -15.69 8.36 -15.87
C GLY A 132 -16.04 9.41 -14.82
N LEU A 133 -16.45 8.92 -13.66
CA LEU A 133 -16.73 9.74 -12.50
C LEU A 133 -15.41 10.12 -11.81
N VAL A 134 -15.15 11.42 -11.70
CA VAL A 134 -13.93 11.96 -11.12
C VAL A 134 -14.21 12.70 -9.83
N LEU A 135 -13.45 12.35 -8.79
CA LEU A 135 -13.43 13.05 -7.51
C LEU A 135 -12.48 14.25 -7.60
N LYS A 136 -13.00 15.49 -7.58
CA LYS A 136 -12.19 16.69 -7.86
C LYS A 136 -11.64 17.40 -6.64
N SER A 137 -12.31 17.29 -5.49
CA SER A 137 -11.92 18.10 -4.32
C SER A 137 -10.86 17.43 -3.46
N ARG A 138 -9.88 18.21 -3.02
CA ARG A 138 -8.81 17.77 -2.11
C ARG A 138 -9.23 17.92 -0.64
N ALA A 139 -8.91 16.95 0.20
CA ALA A 139 -9.13 16.97 1.65
C ALA A 139 -10.60 17.17 2.06
N LYS A 140 -11.54 16.62 1.27
CA LYS A 140 -12.98 16.71 1.50
C LYS A 140 -13.64 15.34 1.57
N HIS A 141 -14.79 15.30 2.26
CA HIS A 141 -15.67 14.14 2.25
C HIS A 141 -16.58 14.18 1.02
N HIS A 142 -16.63 13.07 0.30
CA HIS A 142 -17.44 12.90 -0.89
C HIS A 142 -18.45 11.79 -0.65
N ALA A 143 -19.71 12.03 -1.00
CA ALA A 143 -20.75 11.03 -0.93
C ALA A 143 -21.66 11.11 -2.17
N ILE A 144 -21.72 10.03 -2.93
CA ILE A 144 -22.61 9.88 -4.08
C ILE A 144 -23.13 8.44 -4.15
N SER A 145 -24.37 8.25 -4.57
CA SER A 145 -24.98 6.92 -4.62
C SER A 145 -25.96 6.76 -5.77
N ALA A 146 -26.22 5.53 -6.19
CA ALA A 146 -27.15 5.19 -7.26
C ALA A 146 -27.96 3.94 -6.89
N LEU A 147 -29.24 3.93 -7.27
CA LEU A 147 -30.11 2.76 -7.07
C LEU A 147 -29.75 1.66 -8.07
N LEU A 148 -29.81 0.40 -7.61
CA LEU A 148 -29.77 -0.75 -8.50
C LEU A 148 -31.07 -0.82 -9.32
N LEU A 149 -31.00 -1.44 -10.50
CA LEU A 149 -32.19 -1.72 -11.34
C LEU A 149 -33.22 -2.56 -10.59
N ARG A 150 -32.73 -3.45 -9.72
CA ARG A 150 -33.53 -4.28 -8.81
C ARG A 150 -32.67 -4.71 -7.62
N PRO A 151 -33.25 -4.93 -6.44
CA PRO A 151 -32.49 -5.39 -5.28
C PRO A 151 -31.83 -6.75 -5.54
N PHE A 152 -30.61 -6.91 -5.06
CA PHE A 152 -29.89 -8.17 -5.06
C PHE A 152 -30.13 -8.90 -3.74
N THR A 153 -30.58 -10.15 -3.80
CA THR A 153 -30.83 -10.99 -2.63
C THR A 153 -29.84 -12.14 -2.56
N PHE A 154 -29.28 -12.40 -1.39
CA PHE A 154 -28.28 -13.45 -1.19
C PHE A 154 -28.95 -14.81 -0.90
N ASP A 155 -29.28 -15.53 -1.95
CA ASP A 155 -29.96 -16.83 -1.85
C ASP A 155 -29.11 -17.99 -2.38
N THR A 156 -29.02 -18.12 -3.70
CA THR A 156 -28.45 -19.24 -4.46
C THR A 156 -27.56 -18.77 -5.60
N LYS A 157 -27.64 -17.49 -5.97
CA LYS A 157 -26.81 -16.88 -7.01
C LYS A 157 -25.60 -16.20 -6.37
N PRO A 158 -24.40 -16.28 -6.97
CA PRO A 158 -23.25 -15.53 -6.49
C PRO A 158 -23.45 -14.03 -6.73
N LEU A 159 -22.76 -13.21 -5.94
CA LEU A 159 -22.64 -11.77 -6.16
C LEU A 159 -21.30 -11.48 -6.81
N ILE A 160 -21.32 -10.72 -7.90
CA ILE A 160 -20.12 -10.23 -8.57
C ILE A 160 -20.21 -8.71 -8.67
N VAL A 161 -19.22 -8.02 -8.14
CA VAL A 161 -19.11 -6.56 -8.19
C VAL A 161 -17.77 -6.20 -8.81
N GLN A 162 -17.80 -5.36 -9.84
CA GLN A 162 -16.61 -4.89 -10.53
C GLN A 162 -16.68 -3.40 -10.77
N TYR A 163 -15.54 -2.73 -10.69
CA TYR A 163 -15.39 -1.34 -11.09
C TYR A 163 -13.90 -1.02 -11.26
N GLU A 164 -13.63 0.07 -11.97
CA GLU A 164 -12.29 0.56 -12.25
C GLU A 164 -11.95 1.74 -11.36
N VAL A 165 -10.69 1.82 -10.96
CA VAL A 165 -10.12 2.98 -10.28
C VAL A 165 -8.78 3.34 -10.92
N ASN A 166 -8.59 4.62 -11.18
CA ASN A 166 -7.30 5.20 -11.55
C ASN A 166 -6.97 6.38 -10.62
N PHE A 167 -5.81 6.31 -9.97
CA PHE A 167 -5.27 7.40 -9.16
C PHE A 167 -4.38 8.31 -10.03
N GLN A 168 -4.97 9.25 -10.77
CA GLN A 168 -4.28 10.01 -11.82
C GLN A 168 -3.05 10.78 -11.30
N ASN A 169 -3.16 11.39 -10.12
CA ASN A 169 -2.05 12.12 -9.50
C ASN A 169 -1.22 11.24 -8.53
N GLY A 170 -1.52 9.93 -8.43
CA GLY A 170 -1.18 9.11 -7.27
C GLY A 170 -2.10 9.37 -6.08
N ILE A 171 -1.97 8.59 -5.01
CA ILE A 171 -2.76 8.76 -3.78
C ILE A 171 -1.86 8.69 -2.55
N ASP A 172 -1.94 9.68 -1.67
CA ASP A 172 -1.18 9.71 -0.42
C ASP A 172 -1.96 9.06 0.71
N CYS A 173 -3.15 9.61 0.96
CA CYS A 173 -4.10 9.09 1.93
C CYS A 173 -5.54 9.35 1.45
N GLY A 174 -6.29 8.29 1.19
CA GLY A 174 -7.67 8.31 0.77
C GLY A 174 -8.20 6.94 0.37
N GLY A 175 -9.52 6.83 0.34
CA GLY A 175 -10.23 5.62 -0.09
C GLY A 175 -10.78 5.74 -1.51
N ALA A 176 -10.89 4.60 -2.19
CA ALA A 176 -11.60 4.45 -3.45
C ALA A 176 -12.45 3.16 -3.47
N TYR A 177 -13.09 2.87 -2.34
CA TYR A 177 -13.96 1.71 -2.14
C TYR A 177 -15.44 2.03 -2.41
N VAL A 178 -16.17 1.00 -2.82
CA VAL A 178 -17.63 1.01 -2.95
C VAL A 178 -18.31 0.48 -1.71
N LYS A 179 -19.46 1.06 -1.36
CA LYS A 179 -20.39 0.54 -0.36
C LYS A 179 -21.67 0.07 -1.06
N LEU A 180 -22.02 -1.19 -0.87
CA LEU A 180 -23.31 -1.74 -1.27
C LEU A 180 -24.32 -1.50 -0.16
N LEU A 181 -25.25 -0.58 -0.38
CA LEU A 181 -26.20 -0.14 0.64
C LEU A 181 -27.30 -1.19 0.85
N SER A 182 -27.57 -1.48 2.12
CA SER A 182 -28.57 -2.47 2.51
C SER A 182 -29.97 -1.99 2.15
N GLN A 183 -30.83 -2.93 1.74
CA GLN A 183 -32.23 -2.67 1.51
C GLN A 183 -32.93 -2.37 2.85
N SER A 184 -33.43 -1.15 2.98
CA SER A 184 -34.29 -0.72 4.10
C SER A 184 -35.43 0.14 3.58
N ALA A 185 -36.52 0.23 4.35
CA ALA A 185 -37.64 1.10 4.00
C ALA A 185 -37.29 2.60 4.10
N ASP A 186 -36.29 2.91 4.93
CA ASP A 186 -35.84 4.27 5.23
C ASP A 186 -34.59 4.66 4.41
N LEU A 187 -34.24 3.90 3.36
CA LEU A 187 -33.07 4.20 2.53
C LEU A 187 -33.33 5.49 1.73
N ASN A 188 -32.74 6.58 2.20
CA ASN A 188 -32.72 7.87 1.52
C ASN A 188 -31.32 8.16 0.97
N LEU A 189 -31.19 8.27 -0.35
CA LEU A 189 -29.91 8.53 -1.01
C LEU A 189 -29.43 9.98 -0.84
N ASP A 190 -30.36 10.92 -0.64
CA ASP A 190 -30.03 12.33 -0.38
C ASP A 190 -29.36 12.50 0.99
N GLU A 191 -29.58 11.56 1.91
CA GLU A 191 -29.06 11.56 3.28
C GLU A 191 -27.97 10.49 3.48
N PHE A 192 -27.27 10.11 2.41
CA PHE A 192 -26.21 9.11 2.48
C PHE A 192 -24.99 9.61 3.28
N LEU A 193 -24.62 8.88 4.35
CA LEU A 193 -23.57 9.25 5.29
C LEU A 193 -22.82 8.01 5.81
N ASP A 194 -21.79 8.22 6.63
CA ASP A 194 -20.91 7.19 7.17
C ASP A 194 -21.63 6.07 7.95
N LYS A 195 -22.67 6.42 8.71
CA LYS A 195 -23.53 5.48 9.47
C LYS A 195 -24.64 4.81 8.64
N THR A 196 -24.79 5.15 7.36
CA THR A 196 -25.85 4.55 6.52
C THR A 196 -25.63 3.04 6.44
N PRO A 197 -26.67 2.22 6.68
CA PRO A 197 -26.50 0.78 6.72
C PRO A 197 -26.13 0.23 5.34
N TYR A 198 -24.94 -0.37 5.28
CA TYR A 198 -24.45 -1.09 4.12
C TYR A 198 -24.31 -2.59 4.40
N THR A 199 -24.35 -3.41 3.35
CA THR A 199 -24.16 -4.85 3.46
C THR A 199 -22.70 -5.23 3.23
N ILE A 200 -22.07 -4.69 2.18
CA ILE A 200 -20.69 -4.96 1.80
C ILE A 200 -19.96 -3.64 1.53
N MET A 201 -18.72 -3.52 1.99
CA MET A 201 -17.77 -2.51 1.57
C MET A 201 -16.60 -3.20 0.89
N PHE A 202 -16.26 -2.77 -0.33
CA PHE A 202 -15.24 -3.41 -1.14
C PHE A 202 -14.41 -2.38 -1.91
N GLY A 203 -13.08 -2.48 -1.85
CA GLY A 203 -12.21 -1.70 -2.71
C GLY A 203 -10.89 -1.21 -2.10
N PRO A 204 -10.06 -0.53 -2.90
CA PRO A 204 -8.76 -0.04 -2.48
C PRO A 204 -8.90 1.14 -1.49
N ASP A 205 -8.01 1.17 -0.51
CA ASP A 205 -7.84 2.24 0.45
C ASP A 205 -6.37 2.35 0.83
N LYS A 206 -5.85 3.58 0.84
CA LYS A 206 -4.46 3.83 1.18
C LYS A 206 -4.38 4.96 2.18
N CYS A 207 -3.54 4.83 3.20
CA CYS A 207 -3.10 5.98 3.97
C CYS A 207 -1.65 5.85 4.41
N GLY A 208 -0.80 6.75 3.92
CA GLY A 208 0.65 6.65 4.12
C GLY A 208 1.21 5.41 3.43
N GLU A 209 1.85 4.54 4.20
CA GLU A 209 2.41 3.25 3.72
C GLU A 209 1.46 2.06 3.90
N ASP A 210 0.25 2.28 4.44
CA ASP A 210 -0.73 1.21 4.61
C ASP A 210 -1.59 1.10 3.36
N TYR A 211 -1.28 0.09 2.52
CA TYR A 211 -2.04 -0.27 1.33
C TYR A 211 -3.03 -1.38 1.69
N LYS A 212 -4.32 -1.07 1.59
CA LYS A 212 -5.40 -2.00 1.94
C LYS A 212 -6.34 -2.21 0.76
N LEU A 213 -6.86 -3.43 0.69
CA LEU A 213 -8.00 -3.79 -0.14
C LEU A 213 -9.09 -4.25 0.80
N HIS A 214 -10.06 -3.38 1.06
CA HIS A 214 -11.16 -3.70 1.95
C HIS A 214 -12.06 -4.73 1.29
N PHE A 215 -12.39 -5.77 2.04
CA PHE A 215 -13.60 -6.55 1.84
C PHE A 215 -14.21 -6.76 3.22
N ILE A 216 -15.28 -6.02 3.47
CA ILE A 216 -15.98 -5.99 4.75
C ILE A 216 -17.43 -6.33 4.46
N PHE A 217 -18.01 -7.22 5.25
CA PHE A 217 -19.46 -7.42 5.24
C PHE A 217 -20.03 -7.29 6.64
N ARG A 218 -21.27 -6.84 6.72
CA ARG A 218 -21.98 -6.66 7.99
C ARG A 218 -22.80 -7.90 8.29
N HIS A 219 -22.36 -8.66 9.29
CA HIS A 219 -23.06 -9.85 9.76
C HIS A 219 -24.04 -9.46 10.85
N LYS A 220 -25.27 -9.97 10.74
CA LYS A 220 -26.28 -9.78 11.79
C LYS A 220 -26.17 -10.91 12.79
N ASN A 221 -25.85 -10.58 14.04
CA ASN A 221 -25.81 -11.54 15.12
C ASN A 221 -27.21 -12.18 15.28
N PRO A 222 -27.33 -13.52 15.17
CA PRO A 222 -28.63 -14.21 15.21
C PRO A 222 -29.27 -14.20 16.61
N LYS A 223 -28.49 -13.99 17.69
CA LYS A 223 -28.98 -13.88 19.06
C LYS A 223 -29.39 -12.46 19.42
N THR A 224 -28.49 -11.49 19.25
CA THR A 224 -28.71 -10.11 19.70
C THR A 224 -29.43 -9.26 18.65
N GLY A 225 -29.33 -9.64 17.37
CA GLY A 225 -29.85 -8.87 16.25
C GLY A 225 -28.99 -7.66 15.86
N GLU A 226 -27.87 -7.43 16.56
CA GLU A 226 -26.91 -6.38 16.28
C GLU A 226 -26.06 -6.70 15.05
N PHE A 227 -25.63 -5.67 14.33
CA PHE A 227 -24.77 -5.82 13.16
C PHE A 227 -23.30 -5.60 13.55
N GLU A 228 -22.45 -6.55 13.19
CA GLU A 228 -21.01 -6.48 13.40
C GLU A 228 -20.28 -6.50 12.05
N GLU A 229 -19.25 -5.68 11.91
CA GLU A 229 -18.42 -5.62 10.70
C GLU A 229 -17.37 -6.73 10.75
N LYS A 230 -17.31 -7.53 9.68
CA LYS A 230 -16.37 -8.64 9.54
C LYS A 230 -15.42 -8.31 8.40
N HIS A 231 -14.13 -8.20 8.70
CA HIS A 231 -13.10 -7.81 7.75
C HIS A 231 -12.39 -9.04 7.20
N ALA A 232 -12.23 -9.13 5.90
CA ALA A 232 -11.38 -10.14 5.28
C ALA A 232 -9.93 -9.94 5.71
N LYS A 233 -9.19 -11.05 5.87
CA LYS A 233 -7.74 -11.00 6.06
C LYS A 233 -7.07 -10.28 4.87
N LYS A 234 -5.99 -9.55 5.17
CA LYS A 234 -5.19 -8.87 4.14
C LYS A 234 -4.64 -9.90 3.14
N PRO A 235 -4.59 -9.56 1.83
CA PRO A 235 -3.95 -10.42 0.84
C PRO A 235 -2.44 -10.52 1.09
N ASP A 236 -1.84 -11.64 0.70
CA ASP A 236 -0.38 -11.84 0.74
C ASP A 236 0.34 -11.14 -0.43
N ALA A 237 -0.41 -10.71 -1.45
CA ALA A 237 0.13 -10.02 -2.62
C ALA A 237 0.56 -8.57 -2.30
N ASP A 238 1.64 -8.11 -2.93
CA ASP A 238 2.05 -6.70 -2.86
C ASP A 238 1.06 -5.83 -3.64
N LEU A 239 0.35 -4.97 -2.91
CA LEU A 239 -0.63 -4.06 -3.47
C LEU A 239 -0.04 -2.72 -3.90
N ARG A 240 1.22 -2.41 -3.55
CA ARG A 240 1.81 -1.07 -3.70
C ARG A 240 1.73 -0.54 -5.12
N THR A 241 2.01 -1.39 -6.10
CA THR A 241 2.08 -1.03 -7.52
C THR A 241 0.78 -0.39 -8.01
N TYR A 242 -0.36 -0.99 -7.67
CA TYR A 242 -1.70 -0.55 -8.09
C TYR A 242 -2.13 0.84 -7.60
N PHE A 243 -1.43 1.40 -6.61
CA PHE A 243 -1.70 2.75 -6.09
C PHE A 243 -0.69 3.81 -6.59
N THR A 244 0.42 3.38 -7.21
CA THR A 244 1.56 4.24 -7.52
C THR A 244 1.87 4.37 -9.00
N ASP A 245 1.46 3.40 -9.83
CA ASP A 245 1.76 3.38 -11.26
C ASP A 245 0.91 4.33 -12.10
N LYS A 246 -0.13 4.95 -11.50
CA LYS A 246 -1.08 5.89 -12.11
C LYS A 246 -1.87 5.27 -13.28
N LYS A 247 -1.96 3.93 -13.32
CA LYS A 247 -2.73 3.21 -14.34
C LYS A 247 -4.13 2.87 -13.84
N THR A 248 -4.97 2.48 -14.78
CA THR A 248 -6.35 2.10 -14.49
C THR A 248 -6.39 0.63 -14.11
N HIS A 249 -6.84 0.33 -12.89
CA HIS A 249 -6.97 -1.04 -12.41
C HIS A 249 -8.44 -1.39 -12.20
N ILE A 250 -8.79 -2.63 -12.55
CA ILE A 250 -10.13 -3.17 -12.32
C ILE A 250 -10.14 -4.01 -11.04
N TYR A 251 -11.06 -3.68 -10.13
CA TYR A 251 -11.25 -4.38 -8.87
C TYR A 251 -12.52 -5.21 -8.97
N SER A 252 -12.40 -6.53 -8.73
CA SER A 252 -13.51 -7.47 -8.83
C SER A 252 -13.66 -8.27 -7.54
N LEU A 253 -14.87 -8.30 -6.99
CA LEU A 253 -15.25 -9.17 -5.88
C LEU A 253 -16.21 -10.23 -6.41
N VAL A 254 -15.87 -11.50 -6.21
CA VAL A 254 -16.75 -12.65 -6.47
C VAL A 254 -17.07 -13.29 -5.13
N LEU A 255 -18.36 -13.31 -4.77
CA LEU A 255 -18.83 -13.92 -3.54
C LEU A 255 -19.83 -15.04 -3.87
N ASN A 256 -19.49 -16.26 -3.49
CA ASN A 256 -20.26 -17.45 -3.82
C ASN A 256 -21.20 -17.89 -2.68
N PRO A 257 -22.31 -18.57 -3.02
CA PRO A 257 -23.27 -19.07 -2.02
C PRO A 257 -22.72 -20.11 -1.05
N ASP A 258 -21.57 -20.72 -1.35
CA ASP A 258 -20.86 -21.67 -0.50
C ASP A 258 -19.98 -20.98 0.58
N ASN A 259 -20.14 -19.67 0.75
CA ASN A 259 -19.35 -18.78 1.60
C ASN A 259 -17.89 -18.59 1.13
N SER A 260 -17.50 -19.06 -0.06
CA SER A 260 -16.20 -18.73 -0.65
C SER A 260 -16.23 -17.33 -1.28
N PHE A 261 -15.10 -16.64 -1.23
CA PHE A 261 -14.91 -15.38 -1.93
C PHE A 261 -13.58 -15.35 -2.65
N GLU A 262 -13.54 -14.63 -3.77
CA GLU A 262 -12.34 -14.33 -4.54
C GLU A 262 -12.32 -12.82 -4.80
N ILE A 263 -11.14 -12.22 -4.63
CA ILE A 263 -10.89 -10.83 -4.98
C ILE A 263 -9.85 -10.83 -6.07
N LEU A 264 -10.19 -10.20 -7.20
CA LEU A 264 -9.33 -10.08 -8.35
C LEU A 264 -9.00 -8.62 -8.58
N ILE A 265 -7.72 -8.35 -8.88
CA ILE A 265 -7.25 -7.09 -9.44
C ILE A 265 -6.73 -7.40 -10.84
N ASP A 266 -7.14 -6.64 -11.84
CA ASP A 266 -6.71 -6.83 -13.23
C ASP A 266 -6.97 -8.25 -13.75
N GLN A 267 -8.11 -8.83 -13.33
CA GLN A 267 -8.53 -10.22 -13.59
C GLN A 267 -7.59 -11.30 -13.00
N THR A 268 -6.66 -10.92 -12.14
CA THR A 268 -5.76 -11.83 -11.40
C THR A 268 -6.22 -11.96 -9.96
N VAL A 269 -6.36 -13.19 -9.46
CA VAL A 269 -6.78 -13.43 -8.06
C VAL A 269 -5.67 -12.99 -7.11
N VAL A 270 -5.95 -11.97 -6.28
CA VAL A 270 -5.03 -11.43 -5.27
C VAL A 270 -5.38 -11.90 -3.86
N ASN A 271 -6.65 -12.23 -3.62
CA ASN A 271 -7.13 -12.76 -2.34
C ASN A 271 -8.22 -13.81 -2.60
N SER A 272 -8.26 -14.83 -1.76
CA SER A 272 -9.33 -15.83 -1.78
C SER A 272 -9.47 -16.44 -0.40
N GLY A 273 -10.69 -16.81 -0.02
CA GLY A 273 -10.92 -17.39 1.29
C GLY A 273 -12.37 -17.80 1.51
N ASN A 274 -12.71 -18.05 2.77
CA ASN A 274 -14.08 -18.36 3.19
C ASN A 274 -14.57 -17.40 4.27
N LEU A 275 -15.83 -16.95 4.17
CA LEU A 275 -16.44 -16.03 5.14
C LEU A 275 -16.39 -16.55 6.60
N LEU A 276 -16.33 -17.87 6.81
CA LEU A 276 -16.31 -18.46 8.15
C LEU A 276 -14.93 -18.42 8.82
N ASN A 277 -13.86 -18.60 8.04
CA ASN A 277 -12.51 -18.85 8.56
C ASN A 277 -11.53 -17.69 8.32
N ASP A 278 -11.79 -16.88 7.29
CA ASP A 278 -10.87 -15.85 6.79
C ASP A 278 -11.35 -14.43 7.08
N MET A 279 -12.17 -14.31 8.11
CA MET A 279 -12.74 -13.05 8.60
C MET A 279 -12.26 -12.73 10.01
N THR A 280 -11.98 -11.45 10.24
CA THR A 280 -11.61 -10.88 11.54
C THR A 280 -12.56 -9.71 11.86
N PRO A 281 -13.30 -9.75 12.97
CA PRO A 281 -13.48 -10.89 13.88
C PRO A 281 -14.14 -12.11 13.19
N ALA A 282 -14.02 -13.29 13.78
CA ALA A 282 -14.67 -14.49 13.23
C ALA A 282 -16.20 -14.32 13.24
N VAL A 283 -16.89 -14.90 12.25
CA VAL A 283 -18.37 -14.89 12.19
C VAL A 283 -18.96 -15.61 13.39
N ASN A 284 -18.46 -16.82 13.66
CA ASN A 284 -18.87 -17.61 14.80
C ASN A 284 -17.93 -17.31 15.97
N PRO A 285 -18.43 -16.75 17.08
CA PRO A 285 -17.62 -16.53 18.28
C PRO A 285 -17.11 -17.87 18.84
N THR A 286 -16.04 -17.84 19.62
CA THR A 286 -15.52 -19.05 20.27
C THR A 286 -16.53 -19.62 21.25
N SER A 287 -16.60 -20.95 21.34
CA SER A 287 -17.49 -21.65 22.28
C SER A 287 -17.10 -21.44 23.74
N GLU A 288 -15.84 -21.08 23.98
CA GLU A 288 -15.28 -20.81 25.30
C GLU A 288 -14.62 -19.42 25.29
N ILE A 289 -14.74 -18.72 26.41
CA ILE A 289 -14.06 -17.45 26.70
C ILE A 289 -13.26 -17.61 27.99
N GLU A 290 -12.23 -16.78 28.16
CA GLU A 290 -11.52 -16.66 29.43
C GLU A 290 -12.46 -16.04 30.47
N ASP A 291 -12.48 -16.60 31.67
CA ASP A 291 -13.31 -16.11 32.76
C ASP A 291 -12.82 -14.73 33.23
N PRO A 292 -13.60 -13.66 33.04
CA PRO A 292 -13.18 -12.32 33.43
C PRO A 292 -13.07 -12.15 34.95
N ASP A 293 -13.71 -13.03 35.74
CA ASP A 293 -13.67 -13.01 37.20
C ASP A 293 -12.53 -13.84 37.78
N ASP A 294 -11.84 -14.66 36.96
CA ASP A 294 -10.71 -15.44 37.40
C ASP A 294 -9.45 -14.57 37.49
N ARG A 295 -8.67 -14.75 38.56
CA ARG A 295 -7.52 -13.91 38.87
C ARG A 295 -6.32 -14.77 39.17
N LYS A 296 -5.16 -14.32 38.70
CA LYS A 296 -3.88 -14.94 38.98
C LYS A 296 -3.68 -15.05 40.51
N PRO A 297 -3.49 -16.26 41.05
CA PRO A 297 -3.14 -16.45 42.45
C PRO A 297 -1.80 -15.78 42.79
N GLU A 298 -1.67 -15.23 44.00
CA GLU A 298 -0.43 -14.57 44.45
C GLU A 298 0.75 -15.55 44.59
N ASP A 299 0.46 -16.83 44.83
CA ASP A 299 1.43 -17.93 44.96
C ASP A 299 1.84 -18.55 43.61
N TRP A 300 1.30 -18.05 42.50
CA TRP A 300 1.63 -18.54 41.16
C TRP A 300 2.96 -17.94 40.64
N ASP A 301 4.02 -18.75 40.65
CA ASP A 301 5.33 -18.33 40.17
C ASP A 301 5.49 -18.58 38.65
N GLU A 302 5.56 -17.48 37.90
CA GLU A 302 5.77 -17.49 36.44
C GLU A 302 7.24 -17.30 36.06
N ARG A 303 8.14 -17.16 37.03
CA ARG A 303 9.56 -16.96 36.73
C ARG A 303 10.16 -18.31 36.34
N PRO A 304 10.60 -18.50 35.08
CA PRO A 304 11.19 -19.77 34.67
C PRO A 304 12.54 -20.00 35.35
N LYS A 305 13.27 -18.91 35.65
CA LYS A 305 14.57 -18.94 36.32
C LYS A 305 14.60 -17.99 37.50
N ILE A 306 15.25 -18.41 38.57
CA ILE A 306 15.53 -17.62 39.77
C ILE A 306 17.03 -17.57 40.01
N GLN A 307 17.48 -16.57 40.75
CA GLN A 307 18.86 -16.55 41.25
C GLN A 307 19.07 -17.72 42.20
N ASP A 308 20.17 -18.42 42.05
CA ASP A 308 20.56 -19.52 42.93
C ASP A 308 20.68 -19.00 44.38
N PRO A 309 19.80 -19.45 45.30
CA PRO A 309 19.83 -19.00 46.68
C PRO A 309 21.05 -19.54 47.45
N ASP A 310 21.67 -20.61 46.96
CA ASP A 310 22.83 -21.24 47.60
C ASP A 310 24.16 -20.69 47.07
N ALA A 311 24.13 -19.90 45.99
CA ALA A 311 25.32 -19.26 45.46
C ALA A 311 25.75 -18.11 46.37
N VAL A 312 27.02 -18.14 46.77
CA VAL A 312 27.65 -17.11 47.60
C VAL A 312 28.68 -16.36 46.76
N LYS A 313 28.75 -15.04 46.96
CA LYS A 313 29.77 -14.19 46.35
C LYS A 313 31.18 -14.75 46.68
N PRO A 314 32.02 -15.04 45.67
CA PRO A 314 33.39 -15.45 45.89
C PRO A 314 34.21 -14.39 46.64
N GLU A 315 35.14 -14.83 47.50
CA GLU A 315 36.01 -13.92 48.28
C GLU A 315 36.96 -13.10 47.38
N ASP A 316 37.27 -13.58 46.17
CA ASP A 316 38.13 -12.92 45.18
C ASP A 316 37.38 -11.95 44.26
N TRP A 317 36.12 -11.65 44.56
CA TRP A 317 35.28 -10.72 43.81
C TRP A 317 35.17 -9.36 44.52
N ASP A 318 36.06 -8.44 44.18
CA ASP A 318 36.01 -7.06 44.66
C ASP A 318 34.98 -6.25 43.83
N GLU A 319 33.93 -5.76 44.49
CA GLU A 319 32.88 -4.95 43.84
C GLU A 319 33.17 -3.45 43.91
N ASP A 320 34.10 -3.04 44.78
CA ASP A 320 34.49 -1.65 44.98
C ASP A 320 35.68 -1.26 44.09
N ALA A 321 36.29 -2.24 43.41
CA ALA A 321 37.28 -2.02 42.39
C ALA A 321 36.72 -1.07 41.30
N PRO A 322 37.40 0.03 40.95
CA PRO A 322 36.95 0.91 39.89
C PRO A 322 37.16 0.24 38.53
N ALA A 323 36.26 0.51 37.58
CA ALA A 323 36.35 -0.02 36.21
C ALA A 323 37.60 0.48 35.47
N LYS A 324 38.05 1.70 35.81
CA LYS A 324 39.25 2.30 35.25
C LYS A 324 40.19 2.74 36.35
N ILE A 325 41.49 2.54 36.12
CA ILE A 325 42.59 3.00 36.96
C ILE A 325 43.50 3.91 36.13
N SER A 326 44.18 4.86 36.77
CA SER A 326 45.16 5.69 36.09
C SER A 326 46.33 4.84 35.59
N ASP A 327 46.76 5.04 34.35
CA ASP A 327 47.93 4.40 33.81
C ASP A 327 49.21 4.91 34.51
N GLU A 328 49.88 4.02 35.24
CA GLU A 328 51.12 4.37 35.93
C GLU A 328 52.32 4.47 34.98
N ASP A 329 52.24 3.77 33.84
CA ASP A 329 53.27 3.72 32.80
C ASP A 329 53.16 4.87 31.80
N ALA A 330 52.00 5.55 31.76
CA ALA A 330 51.81 6.75 30.95
C ALA A 330 52.67 7.91 31.47
N VAL A 331 53.58 8.37 30.62
CA VAL A 331 54.41 9.55 30.86
C VAL A 331 53.83 10.73 30.10
N LYS A 332 53.80 11.88 30.77
CA LYS A 332 53.38 13.14 30.16
C LYS A 332 54.27 13.48 28.95
N PRO A 333 53.70 13.77 27.76
CA PRO A 333 54.47 14.16 26.60
C PRO A 333 55.30 15.43 26.82
N ASP A 334 56.53 15.44 26.28
CA ASP A 334 57.39 16.63 26.28
C ASP A 334 56.77 17.72 25.40
N GLY A 335 56.57 18.92 25.94
CA GLY A 335 55.97 20.07 25.24
C GLY A 335 54.49 20.34 25.53
N TRP A 336 53.88 19.62 26.48
CA TRP A 336 52.52 19.89 26.97
C TRP A 336 52.42 21.27 27.66
N LEU A 337 51.41 22.06 27.29
CA LEU A 337 51.21 23.42 27.81
C LEU A 337 50.24 23.40 29.02
N ASP A 338 50.77 23.34 30.24
CA ASP A 338 49.95 23.27 31.47
C ASP A 338 49.16 24.54 31.79
N ASP A 339 49.73 25.70 31.43
CA ASP A 339 49.21 27.01 31.81
C ASP A 339 48.17 27.54 30.80
N GLU A 340 48.07 26.91 29.63
CA GLU A 340 47.12 27.27 28.57
C GLU A 340 45.87 26.41 28.68
N LEU A 341 44.68 27.01 28.60
CA LEU A 341 43.43 26.28 28.59
C LEU A 341 43.24 25.58 27.23
N GLU A 342 42.70 24.36 27.24
CA GLU A 342 42.38 23.60 26.03
C GLU A 342 41.31 24.30 25.18
N TYR A 343 40.36 24.96 25.85
CA TYR A 343 39.33 25.77 25.23
C TYR A 343 39.35 27.20 25.79
N ILE A 344 39.12 28.16 24.91
CA ILE A 344 38.96 29.58 25.25
C ILE A 344 37.60 30.04 24.73
N GLY A 345 37.02 31.07 25.35
CA GLY A 345 35.82 31.70 24.81
C GLY A 345 36.13 32.32 23.43
N ASP A 346 35.25 32.09 22.47
CA ASP A 346 35.38 32.65 21.12
C ASP A 346 35.45 34.18 21.18
N PRO A 347 36.57 34.81 20.77
CA PRO A 347 36.74 36.25 20.83
C PRO A 347 35.83 37.00 19.84
N ASP A 348 35.31 36.31 18.82
CA ASP A 348 34.43 36.88 17.78
C ASP A 348 32.95 36.64 18.08
N ALA A 349 32.63 35.87 19.13
CA ALA A 349 31.24 35.66 19.55
C ALA A 349 30.66 36.92 20.20
N VAL A 350 29.55 37.40 19.63
CA VAL A 350 28.79 38.53 20.17
C VAL A 350 27.51 38.00 20.82
N LYS A 351 27.20 38.52 22.01
CA LYS A 351 25.94 38.23 22.70
C LYS A 351 24.74 38.58 21.80
N PRO A 352 23.80 37.63 21.57
CA PRO A 352 22.58 37.92 20.80
C PRO A 352 21.75 39.04 21.44
N GLU A 353 21.14 39.89 20.63
CA GLU A 353 20.29 41.00 21.10
C GLU A 353 19.00 40.53 21.80
N ASP A 354 18.55 39.32 21.50
CA ASP A 354 17.35 38.68 22.09
C ASP A 354 17.68 37.82 23.33
N TRP A 355 18.93 37.88 23.84
CA TRP A 355 19.31 37.13 25.04
C TRP A 355 18.92 37.89 26.31
N ASP A 356 18.01 37.30 27.09
CA ASP A 356 17.52 37.87 28.34
C ASP A 356 18.23 37.21 29.53
N GLU A 357 19.02 37.95 30.32
CA GLU A 357 19.79 37.36 31.42
C GLU A 357 18.93 36.86 32.60
N ASP A 358 17.69 37.35 32.74
CA ASP A 358 16.75 36.93 33.80
C ASP A 358 16.05 35.62 33.43
N MET A 359 15.78 35.40 32.14
CA MET A 359 15.15 34.17 31.63
C MET A 359 16.16 33.11 31.17
N ASP A 360 17.24 33.51 30.50
CA ASP A 360 18.22 32.64 29.83
C ASP A 360 19.53 32.48 30.62
N GLY A 361 19.76 33.32 31.63
CA GLY A 361 20.97 33.31 32.48
C GLY A 361 22.12 34.20 31.96
N GLU A 362 23.26 34.20 32.68
CA GLU A 362 24.45 34.94 32.25
C GLU A 362 24.99 34.38 30.92
N TRP A 363 25.17 35.24 29.93
CA TRP A 363 25.68 34.82 28.62
C TRP A 363 27.17 34.50 28.70
N GLU A 364 27.54 33.28 28.31
CA GLU A 364 28.92 32.83 28.16
C GLU A 364 29.24 32.57 26.69
N ALA A 365 30.40 33.05 26.22
CA ALA A 365 30.85 32.82 24.85
C ALA A 365 31.06 31.32 24.58
N PRO A 366 30.69 30.81 23.38
CA PRO A 366 31.00 29.45 22.97
C PRO A 366 32.49 29.15 23.13
N GLN A 367 32.82 27.97 23.66
CA GLN A 367 34.18 27.53 23.86
C GLN A 367 34.78 27.02 22.55
N VAL A 368 35.85 27.63 22.07
CA VAL A 368 36.60 27.21 20.88
C VAL A 368 37.97 26.64 21.27
N PRO A 369 38.50 25.65 20.52
CA PRO A 369 39.83 25.13 20.77
C PRO A 369 40.86 26.26 20.75
N ASN A 370 41.73 26.32 21.77
CA ASN A 370 42.76 27.36 21.82
C ASN A 370 43.78 27.14 20.68
N PRO A 371 43.99 28.12 19.78
CA PRO A 371 44.92 27.97 18.66
C PRO A 371 46.37 27.66 19.08
N ALA A 372 46.77 28.06 20.29
CA ALA A 372 48.09 27.71 20.84
C ALA A 372 48.26 26.18 21.01
N CYS A 373 47.16 25.48 21.26
CA CYS A 373 47.13 24.05 21.54
C CYS A 373 47.20 23.17 20.30
N GLU A 374 46.86 23.70 19.12
CA GLU A 374 47.00 22.99 17.85
C GLU A 374 48.48 22.70 17.50
N SER A 375 49.38 23.56 17.98
CA SER A 375 50.82 23.45 17.73
C SER A 375 51.58 22.63 18.79
N ALA A 376 50.90 22.23 19.87
CA ALA A 376 51.46 21.50 21.00
C ALA A 376 50.86 20.08 21.11
N PRO A 377 51.52 19.14 21.81
CA PRO A 377 50.97 17.80 22.05
C PRO A 377 49.69 17.76 22.89
N GLY A 378 49.39 18.85 23.61
CA GLY A 378 48.19 19.02 24.42
C GLY A 378 48.29 20.23 25.34
N CYS A 379 47.14 20.64 25.89
CA CYS A 379 46.98 21.82 26.72
C CYS A 379 46.17 21.53 27.98
N GLY A 380 46.27 22.42 28.95
CA GLY A 380 45.57 22.33 30.23
C GLY A 380 46.29 21.41 31.22
N LYS A 381 45.66 21.16 32.36
CA LYS A 381 46.25 20.29 33.38
C LYS A 381 46.28 18.85 32.85
N TRP A 382 47.48 18.31 32.64
CA TRP A 382 47.62 16.93 32.19
C TRP A 382 47.05 15.93 33.22
N GLU A 383 46.09 15.12 32.78
CA GLU A 383 45.56 13.98 33.53
C GLU A 383 46.06 12.67 32.92
N ARG A 384 46.45 11.73 33.78
CA ARG A 384 46.89 10.41 33.32
C ARG A 384 45.74 9.72 32.60
N PRO A 385 45.98 9.08 31.44
CA PRO A 385 44.96 8.30 30.77
C PRO A 385 44.48 7.18 31.70
N MET A 386 43.18 6.94 31.68
CA MET A 386 42.54 5.91 32.48
C MET A 386 42.48 4.62 31.67
N ILE A 387 43.16 3.57 32.15
CA ILE A 387 43.15 2.23 31.56
C ILE A 387 42.16 1.32 32.28
N ASP A 388 41.66 0.31 31.58
CA ASP A 388 40.75 -0.67 32.16
C ASP A 388 41.45 -1.47 33.27
N ASN A 389 40.81 -1.54 34.43
CA ASN A 389 41.34 -2.27 35.58
C ASN A 389 41.18 -3.78 35.35
N PRO A 390 42.27 -4.56 35.24
CA PRO A 390 42.18 -6.00 35.01
C PRO A 390 41.46 -6.78 36.12
N ASN A 391 41.37 -6.20 37.32
CA ASN A 391 40.70 -6.80 38.47
C ASN A 391 39.22 -6.40 38.59
N TYR A 392 38.71 -5.52 37.72
CA TYR A 392 37.32 -5.13 37.74
C TYR A 392 36.41 -6.25 37.24
N LYS A 393 35.61 -6.81 38.15
CA LYS A 393 34.62 -7.86 37.83
C LYS A 393 33.18 -7.33 37.84
N GLY A 394 32.94 -6.09 38.30
CA GLY A 394 31.61 -5.49 38.43
C GLY A 394 30.86 -5.98 39.67
N LYS A 395 29.54 -5.76 39.73
CA LYS A 395 28.70 -6.28 40.83
C LYS A 395 28.41 -7.75 40.62
N TRP A 396 28.67 -8.57 41.64
CA TRP A 396 28.42 -10.00 41.59
C TRP A 396 26.91 -10.27 41.55
N LYS A 397 26.50 -11.18 40.68
CA LYS A 397 25.12 -11.66 40.59
C LYS A 397 25.13 -13.18 40.67
N PRO A 398 24.28 -13.81 41.51
CA PRO A 398 24.14 -15.25 41.54
C PRO A 398 23.81 -15.82 40.14
N PRO A 399 24.27 -17.04 39.81
CA PRO A 399 23.85 -17.73 38.60
C PRO A 399 22.33 -17.97 38.63
N MET A 400 21.71 -18.00 37.45
CA MET A 400 20.28 -18.27 37.32
C MET A 400 20.05 -19.78 37.20
N ILE A 401 19.26 -20.35 38.11
CA ILE A 401 18.82 -21.75 38.10
C ILE A 401 17.35 -21.85 37.70
N ASP A 402 16.95 -23.00 37.17
CA ASP A 402 15.55 -23.27 36.86
C ASP A 402 14.73 -23.27 38.17
N ASN A 403 13.62 -22.54 38.16
CA ASN A 403 12.79 -22.37 39.34
C ASN A 403 11.97 -23.64 39.60
N PRO A 404 12.18 -24.35 40.72
CA PRO A 404 11.43 -25.56 41.04
C PRO A 404 9.93 -25.31 41.22
N ASN A 405 9.53 -24.08 41.52
CA ASN A 405 8.13 -23.68 41.73
C ASN A 405 7.49 -23.06 40.47
N TYR A 406 8.15 -23.11 39.31
CA TYR A 406 7.59 -22.57 38.08
C TYR A 406 6.33 -23.32 37.66
N GLN A 407 5.20 -22.63 37.67
CA GLN A 407 3.88 -23.21 37.35
C GLN A 407 3.45 -22.94 35.89
N GLY A 408 4.31 -22.28 35.10
CA GLY A 408 3.95 -21.82 33.75
C GLY A 408 3.44 -20.38 33.76
N VAL A 409 3.21 -19.82 32.57
CA VAL A 409 2.50 -18.54 32.45
C VAL A 409 1.04 -18.78 32.78
N TRP A 410 0.52 -18.09 33.80
CA TRP A 410 -0.86 -18.21 34.23
C TRP A 410 -1.80 -17.75 33.12
N LYS A 411 -2.91 -18.47 32.96
CA LYS A 411 -4.01 -18.10 32.08
C LYS A 411 -5.33 -18.28 32.83
N PRO A 412 -6.31 -17.38 32.66
CA PRO A 412 -7.63 -17.56 33.26
C PRO A 412 -8.26 -18.88 32.82
N ARG A 413 -9.10 -19.45 33.67
CA ARG A 413 -9.91 -20.62 33.31
C ARG A 413 -10.85 -20.28 32.16
N LYS A 414 -11.09 -21.26 31.28
CA LYS A 414 -12.05 -21.13 30.18
C LYS A 414 -13.45 -21.49 30.68
N ILE A 415 -14.42 -20.63 30.41
CA ILE A 415 -15.84 -20.84 30.69
C ILE A 415 -16.64 -20.87 29.38
N PRO A 416 -17.79 -21.57 29.34
CA PRO A 416 -18.68 -21.54 28.18
C PRO A 416 -19.11 -20.11 27.85
N ASN A 417 -19.02 -19.74 26.58
CA ASN A 417 -19.38 -18.40 26.12
C ASN A 417 -20.92 -18.25 26.06
N PRO A 418 -21.53 -17.36 26.87
CA PRO A 418 -22.99 -17.13 26.84
C PRO A 418 -23.48 -16.60 25.47
N ASP A 419 -22.63 -15.86 24.76
CA ASP A 419 -22.94 -15.24 23.47
C ASP A 419 -22.66 -16.16 22.29
N TYR A 420 -22.22 -17.40 22.55
CA TYR A 420 -21.91 -18.37 21.50
C TYR A 420 -23.10 -18.63 20.57
N PHE A 421 -22.90 -18.48 19.26
CA PHE A 421 -23.85 -18.92 18.24
C PHE A 421 -23.08 -19.57 17.09
N GLU A 422 -23.81 -20.35 16.30
CA GLU A 422 -23.26 -20.99 15.11
C GLU A 422 -24.14 -20.64 13.91
N ASP A 423 -23.55 -19.89 12.98
CA ASP A 423 -24.10 -19.62 11.65
C ASP A 423 -23.21 -20.29 10.60
N LEU A 424 -23.80 -21.18 9.79
CA LEU A 424 -23.14 -21.92 8.73
C LEU A 424 -23.32 -21.28 7.35
N HIS A 425 -24.20 -20.27 7.24
CA HIS A 425 -24.55 -19.63 5.98
C HIS A 425 -24.43 -18.10 6.04
N PRO A 426 -23.26 -17.54 6.42
CA PRO A 426 -23.04 -16.08 6.47
C PRO A 426 -23.25 -15.39 5.11
N PHE A 427 -23.21 -16.13 4.00
CA PHE A 427 -23.59 -15.60 2.69
C PHE A 427 -25.00 -14.98 2.68
N ARG A 428 -25.95 -15.50 3.47
CA ARG A 428 -27.34 -15.02 3.53
C ARG A 428 -27.47 -13.72 4.32
N MET A 429 -26.82 -12.68 3.82
CA MET A 429 -26.81 -11.34 4.38
C MET A 429 -28.00 -10.48 3.92
N THR A 430 -28.10 -9.27 4.46
CA THR A 430 -29.16 -8.32 4.09
C THR A 430 -29.08 -7.98 2.59
N PRO A 431 -30.22 -8.01 1.85
CA PRO A 431 -30.25 -7.63 0.44
C PRO A 431 -29.66 -6.25 0.17
N VAL A 432 -29.17 -6.03 -1.06
CA VAL A 432 -28.58 -4.75 -1.51
C VAL A 432 -29.54 -4.05 -2.46
N SER A 433 -29.73 -2.74 -2.32
CA SER A 433 -30.61 -1.94 -3.18
C SER A 433 -29.95 -0.73 -3.84
N ALA A 434 -28.80 -0.28 -3.35
CA ALA A 434 -28.05 0.82 -3.95
C ALA A 434 -26.54 0.56 -3.86
N VAL A 435 -25.78 1.24 -4.71
CA VAL A 435 -24.32 1.36 -4.64
C VAL A 435 -23.98 2.80 -4.28
N GLY A 436 -23.00 3.00 -3.41
CA GLY A 436 -22.57 4.32 -2.98
C GLY A 436 -21.07 4.40 -2.80
N LEU A 437 -20.53 5.59 -3.02
CA LEU A 437 -19.16 5.97 -2.73
C LEU A 437 -19.23 6.99 -1.60
N GLU A 438 -18.74 6.62 -0.42
CA GLU A 438 -18.56 7.55 0.71
C GLU A 438 -17.09 7.53 1.06
N LEU A 439 -16.38 8.57 0.65
CA LEU A 439 -14.93 8.59 0.58
C LEU A 439 -14.39 9.87 1.20
N TRP A 440 -13.27 9.73 1.90
CA TRP A 440 -12.42 10.84 2.27
C TRP A 440 -11.09 10.68 1.54
N SER A 441 -10.58 11.76 0.95
CA SER A 441 -9.32 11.72 0.22
C SER A 441 -8.56 13.04 0.36
N MET A 442 -7.25 12.92 0.63
CA MET A 442 -6.29 14.02 0.61
C MET A 442 -5.80 14.36 -0.80
N THR A 443 -6.15 13.56 -1.80
CA THR A 443 -5.73 13.73 -3.20
C THR A 443 -6.97 13.83 -4.11
N SER A 444 -6.91 14.73 -5.08
CA SER A 444 -7.93 14.90 -6.11
C SER A 444 -7.64 14.06 -7.36
N ASP A 445 -8.62 14.03 -8.27
CA ASP A 445 -8.60 13.38 -9.58
C ASP A 445 -8.53 11.86 -9.52
N ILE A 446 -9.20 11.25 -8.53
CA ILE A 446 -9.46 9.81 -8.52
C ILE A 446 -10.58 9.54 -9.52
N PHE A 447 -10.28 8.72 -10.52
CA PHE A 447 -11.18 8.37 -11.61
C PHE A 447 -11.81 7.01 -11.34
N PHE A 448 -13.14 6.94 -11.43
CA PHE A 448 -13.94 5.74 -11.27
C PHE A 448 -14.73 5.47 -12.54
N ASP A 449 -14.79 4.20 -12.96
CA ASP A 449 -15.55 3.84 -14.15
C ASP A 449 -15.99 2.37 -14.16
N ASN A 450 -16.87 2.01 -15.11
CA ASN A 450 -17.30 0.65 -15.43
C ASN A 450 -17.83 -0.13 -14.22
N PHE A 451 -18.67 0.52 -13.41
CA PHE A 451 -19.36 -0.14 -12.32
C PHE A 451 -20.31 -1.20 -12.85
N PHE A 452 -20.13 -2.44 -12.42
CA PHE A 452 -20.92 -3.57 -12.89
C PHE A 452 -21.25 -4.52 -11.74
N ILE A 453 -22.53 -4.85 -11.61
CA ILE A 453 -23.02 -5.80 -10.61
C ILE A 453 -23.86 -6.87 -11.31
N THR A 454 -23.43 -8.12 -11.20
CA THR A 454 -24.10 -9.27 -11.81
C THR A 454 -24.03 -10.51 -10.92
N SER A 455 -24.71 -11.57 -11.34
CA SER A 455 -24.61 -12.91 -10.76
C SER A 455 -23.92 -13.93 -11.68
N ASP A 456 -23.48 -13.52 -12.87
CA ASP A 456 -22.85 -14.41 -13.84
C ASP A 456 -21.40 -13.96 -14.12
N ARG A 457 -20.45 -14.85 -13.83
CA ARG A 457 -19.02 -14.60 -14.03
C ARG A 457 -18.65 -14.36 -15.48
N SER A 458 -19.27 -15.09 -16.41
CA SER A 458 -18.97 -14.95 -17.84
C SER A 458 -19.45 -13.61 -18.42
N VAL A 459 -20.50 -13.04 -17.84
CA VAL A 459 -21.02 -11.72 -18.21
C VAL A 459 -20.11 -10.62 -17.65
N ALA A 460 -19.66 -10.81 -16.41
CA ALA A 460 -18.70 -9.93 -15.73
C ALA A 460 -17.36 -9.82 -16.49
N GLU A 461 -16.78 -10.97 -16.86
CA GLU A 461 -15.52 -11.03 -17.63
C GLU A 461 -15.64 -10.34 -18.99
N LYS A 462 -16.75 -10.55 -19.72
CA LYS A 462 -16.99 -9.86 -21.00
C LYS A 462 -17.14 -8.36 -20.85
N TRP A 463 -17.81 -7.89 -19.80
CA TRP A 463 -17.91 -6.45 -19.51
C TRP A 463 -16.52 -5.84 -19.24
N ALA A 464 -15.71 -6.53 -18.45
CA ALA A 464 -14.33 -6.12 -18.17
C ALA A 464 -13.45 -6.12 -19.45
N GLU A 465 -13.64 -7.09 -20.35
CA GLU A 465 -12.94 -7.13 -21.65
C GLU A 465 -13.38 -6.00 -22.59
N ASP A 466 -14.69 -5.75 -22.68
CA ASP A 466 -15.28 -4.71 -23.53
C ASP A 466 -14.92 -3.29 -23.02
N GLY A 467 -14.72 -3.09 -21.72
CA GLY A 467 -14.32 -1.82 -21.08
C GLY A 467 -12.80 -1.74 -20.83
N TRP A 468 -12.38 -2.11 -19.62
CA TRP A 468 -10.97 -2.11 -19.17
C TRP A 468 -9.99 -2.76 -20.15
N GLY A 469 -10.39 -3.87 -20.81
CA GLY A 469 -9.54 -4.56 -21.79
C GLY A 469 -9.11 -3.66 -22.95
N LEU A 470 -9.99 -2.76 -23.40
CA LEU A 470 -9.65 -1.75 -24.41
C LEU A 470 -8.66 -0.72 -23.85
N LYS A 471 -8.88 -0.25 -22.61
CA LYS A 471 -8.00 0.73 -21.93
C LYS A 471 -6.59 0.19 -21.80
N LYS A 472 -6.46 -1.03 -21.29
CA LYS A 472 -5.18 -1.74 -21.15
C LYS A 472 -4.48 -1.93 -22.51
N ALA A 473 -5.23 -2.28 -23.55
CA ALA A 473 -4.67 -2.44 -24.90
C ALA A 473 -4.15 -1.10 -25.46
N ALA A 474 -4.87 -0.01 -25.24
CA ALA A 474 -4.47 1.33 -25.67
C ALA A 474 -3.25 1.84 -24.89
N GLU A 475 -3.19 1.62 -23.57
CA GLU A 475 -2.03 1.92 -22.73
C GLU A 475 -0.80 1.14 -23.18
N GLY A 476 -0.93 -0.19 -23.38
CA GLY A 476 0.16 -1.04 -23.85
C GLY A 476 0.67 -0.69 -25.25
N ALA A 477 -0.23 -0.28 -26.17
CA ALA A 477 0.17 0.18 -27.49
C ALA A 477 0.93 1.52 -27.46
N ALA A 478 0.64 2.40 -26.50
CA ALA A 478 1.33 3.66 -26.31
C ALA A 478 2.73 3.50 -25.69
N GLU A 479 2.93 2.49 -24.84
CA GLU A 479 4.21 2.20 -24.16
C GLU A 479 5.25 1.51 -25.06
N VAL A 480 4.85 0.94 -26.20
CA VAL A 480 5.76 0.25 -27.13
C VAL A 480 5.79 0.94 -28.51
N PRO A 481 6.46 2.10 -28.68
CA PRO A 481 6.57 2.72 -30.01
C PRO A 481 7.65 2.11 -30.92
N GLY A 482 8.30 1.00 -30.53
CA GLY A 482 9.59 0.59 -31.12
C GLY A 482 9.75 -0.82 -31.71
N THR A 483 8.91 -1.80 -31.39
CA THR A 483 9.27 -3.22 -31.69
C THR A 483 8.07 -4.15 -31.89
N PHE A 484 7.07 -3.78 -32.70
CA PHE A 484 6.09 -4.76 -33.18
C PHE A 484 5.73 -4.54 -34.65
N HIS A 485 6.58 -5.04 -35.56
CA HIS A 485 6.19 -5.28 -36.96
C HIS A 485 5.79 -6.74 -37.23
N PHE A 486 5.49 -7.55 -36.21
CA PHE A 486 5.17 -8.96 -36.45
C PHE A 486 4.17 -9.54 -35.44
N CYS A 487 2.91 -9.07 -35.46
CA CYS A 487 1.77 -9.90 -35.04
C CYS A 487 0.39 -9.34 -35.42
N LEU A 488 0.23 -8.77 -36.61
CA LEU A 488 -1.09 -8.43 -37.16
C LEU A 488 -1.17 -8.90 -38.62
N CYS A 489 -1.22 -10.22 -38.78
CA CYS A 489 -1.81 -10.84 -39.96
C CYS A 489 -2.28 -12.25 -39.58
N VAL A 490 -3.44 -12.64 -40.12
CA VAL A 490 -4.15 -13.91 -39.94
C VAL A 490 -5.15 -13.94 -38.76
N CYS A 491 -6.21 -13.16 -38.88
CA CYS A 491 -7.56 -13.58 -38.46
C CYS A 491 -8.57 -13.34 -39.60
N GLU A 492 -8.18 -13.64 -40.84
CA GLU A 492 -9.10 -13.79 -41.97
C GLU A 492 -8.50 -14.81 -42.93
N HIS A 493 -8.75 -16.09 -42.70
CA HIS A 493 -8.76 -17.08 -43.78
C HIS A 493 -9.79 -18.17 -43.45
N SER A 494 -10.94 -17.99 -44.08
CA SER A 494 -11.79 -19.00 -44.71
C SER A 494 -11.87 -20.39 -44.05
N VAL A 495 -13.05 -20.63 -43.49
CA VAL A 495 -13.69 -21.93 -43.34
C VAL A 495 -13.83 -22.60 -44.72
N GLU A 496 -12.78 -23.20 -45.28
CA GLU A 496 -12.89 -24.06 -46.48
C GLU A 496 -11.68 -24.98 -46.79
N GLU A 497 -10.85 -25.37 -45.82
CA GLU A 497 -9.79 -26.39 -46.04
C GLU A 497 -9.79 -27.50 -44.98
N TYR A 498 -10.97 -28.05 -44.70
CA TYR A 498 -11.14 -29.25 -43.86
C TYR A 498 -11.84 -30.40 -44.59
N VAL A 499 -11.62 -30.53 -45.91
CA VAL A 499 -12.04 -31.73 -46.66
C VAL A 499 -11.05 -32.00 -47.79
N HIS A 500 -9.79 -32.36 -47.50
CA HIS A 500 -8.95 -33.07 -48.48
C HIS A 500 -7.70 -33.79 -47.94
N LEU A 501 -7.69 -34.23 -46.68
CA LEU A 501 -6.59 -35.08 -46.16
C LEU A 501 -7.09 -36.40 -45.54
N LEU A 502 -8.02 -37.07 -46.23
CA LEU A 502 -8.49 -38.42 -45.89
C LEU A 502 -8.69 -39.28 -47.14
N THR A 503 -7.70 -39.30 -48.03
CA THR A 503 -7.50 -40.38 -49.01
C THR A 503 -6.10 -40.24 -49.58
N VAL A 504 -5.15 -41.00 -49.05
CA VAL A 504 -4.01 -41.68 -49.72
C VAL A 504 -3.14 -42.22 -48.58
N PHE A 505 -3.54 -43.36 -48.03
CA PHE A 505 -2.66 -44.40 -47.50
C PHE A 505 -3.48 -45.70 -47.58
N LEU A 506 -3.56 -46.21 -48.80
CA LEU A 506 -3.53 -47.65 -49.08
C LEU A 506 -2.06 -48.06 -49.13
#